data_AF-A0A1X2HGT1-F1
#
_entry.id   AF-A0A1X2HGT1-F1
#
_cell.length_a   1.000
_cell.length_b   1.000
_cell.length_c   1.000
_cell.angle_alpha   90.00
_cell.angle_beta   90.00
_cell.angle_gamma   90.00
#
_symmetry.space_group_name_H-M   'P 1'
#
loop_
_entity.id
_entity.type
_entity.pdbx_description
1 polymer ?
#
loop_
_entity_poly.entity_id
_entity_poly.type
_entity_poly.pdbx_seq_one_letter_code
_entity_poly.pdbx_strand_id
1 'polypeptide(L)'
;MNTTLLSTLARPSLWATRRVATAALHTSAALRQQEAAWSPQSVRTGVIARKKGMTALWDETGKRIPITVLQLEDVVVTDVRTPEKHGYFALQIGSTLKKEKNATKPIIEHFKKLGVSLRQKLAEFRVTEDALLPVGSVLNANHFVTGQYVDVTAPSIGKGFAGVMKRWNFAGQPASHGASLSHRSAGSTGQRKWPSKVFKGKKMAGRMGGESVTVQSLKVYKVDTESNLLYVKGSVPGFDDQFVKVRDAIKLKGEKLFPKEAIPPPFPTATA
;
A
#
# COMPACT_ATOMS: atom_id res chain seq x y z
N MET A 1 62.25 5.14 -53.97
CA MET A 1 61.24 4.64 -54.92
C MET A 1 61.05 3.15 -54.65
N ASN A 2 59.79 2.71 -54.51
CA ASN A 2 59.30 1.33 -54.51
C ASN A 2 59.80 0.36 -53.43
N THR A 3 59.02 0.16 -52.36
CA THR A 3 57.99 -0.90 -52.16
C THR A 3 58.57 -2.29 -51.92
N THR A 4 58.47 -2.76 -50.68
CA THR A 4 58.13 -4.16 -50.37
C THR A 4 57.35 -4.22 -49.06
N LEU A 5 56.12 -4.71 -49.18
CA LEU A 5 55.19 -5.04 -48.11
C LEU A 5 55.71 -6.28 -47.38
N LEU A 6 55.86 -6.20 -46.06
CA LEU A 6 55.98 -7.37 -45.20
C LEU A 6 54.94 -7.26 -44.08
N SER A 7 53.88 -8.04 -44.29
CA SER A 7 52.81 -8.35 -43.36
C SER A 7 53.36 -8.94 -42.07
N THR A 8 53.35 -8.17 -40.99
CA THR A 8 53.54 -8.68 -39.63
C THR A 8 52.21 -9.20 -39.09
N LEU A 9 51.98 -10.50 -39.31
CA LEU A 9 50.99 -11.28 -38.57
C LEU A 9 51.44 -11.39 -37.10
N ALA A 10 51.08 -10.40 -36.29
CA ALA A 10 51.25 -10.46 -34.84
C ALA A 10 50.06 -11.22 -34.21
N ARG A 11 50.40 -12.40 -33.67
CA ARG A 11 49.54 -13.39 -33.03
C ARG A 11 48.54 -12.79 -32.03
N PRO A 12 47.25 -13.18 -32.06
CA PRO A 12 46.34 -12.92 -30.96
C PRO A 12 46.88 -13.62 -29.71
N SER A 13 46.90 -12.88 -28.62
CA SER A 13 47.49 -13.30 -27.37
C SER A 13 46.65 -14.40 -26.69
N LEU A 14 47.36 -15.41 -26.17
CA LEU A 14 46.86 -16.67 -25.56
C LEU A 14 46.03 -16.51 -24.26
N TRP A 15 45.48 -15.33 -24.00
CA TRP A 15 44.55 -15.07 -22.89
C TRP A 15 43.10 -14.84 -23.35
N ALA A 16 42.86 -14.87 -24.66
CA ALA A 16 41.53 -14.83 -25.25
C ALA A 16 41.01 -16.23 -25.57
N THR A 17 40.61 -17.01 -24.56
CA THR A 17 39.63 -18.11 -24.66
C THR A 17 39.45 -18.79 -23.30
N ARG A 18 38.59 -18.23 -22.45
CA ARG A 18 37.87 -19.03 -21.44
C ARG A 18 36.62 -18.32 -20.98
N ARG A 19 35.49 -19.00 -21.16
CA ARG A 19 34.14 -18.74 -20.60
C ARG A 19 33.32 -17.65 -21.30
N VAL A 20 33.01 -17.91 -22.57
CA VAL A 20 31.66 -17.65 -23.08
C VAL A 20 30.80 -18.86 -22.71
N ALA A 21 29.56 -18.63 -22.29
CA ALA A 21 28.49 -19.63 -22.12
C ALA A 21 28.37 -20.44 -20.80
N THR A 22 28.59 -19.83 -19.62
CA THR A 22 28.06 -20.38 -18.34
C THR A 22 27.47 -19.30 -17.42
N ALA A 23 26.76 -18.33 -17.98
CA ALA A 23 25.99 -17.35 -17.20
C ALA A 23 24.54 -17.16 -17.68
N ALA A 24 24.16 -17.81 -18.79
CA ALA A 24 22.83 -17.69 -19.40
C ALA A 24 21.84 -18.80 -18.97
N LEU A 25 22.27 -19.77 -18.16
CA LEU A 25 21.43 -20.90 -17.75
C LEU A 25 20.78 -20.76 -16.35
N HIS A 26 21.08 -19.68 -15.61
CA HIS A 26 20.47 -19.42 -14.29
C HIS A 26 19.39 -18.31 -14.33
N THR A 27 19.18 -17.66 -15.48
CA THR A 27 18.21 -16.55 -15.61
C THR A 27 16.92 -16.95 -16.32
N SER A 28 16.84 -18.13 -16.92
CA SER A 28 15.66 -18.62 -17.64
C SER A 28 14.72 -19.49 -16.79
N ALA A 29 15.15 -19.94 -15.61
CA ALA A 29 14.36 -20.80 -14.73
C ALA A 29 13.38 -20.03 -13.80
N ALA A 30 13.48 -18.69 -13.72
CA ALA A 30 12.71 -17.86 -12.79
C ALA A 30 11.42 -17.24 -13.37
N LEU A 31 11.06 -17.53 -14.63
CA LEU A 31 9.84 -16.99 -15.26
C LEU A 31 9.13 -18.04 -16.12
N ARG A 32 8.73 -19.17 -15.52
CA ARG A 32 7.49 -19.81 -15.96
C ARG A 32 6.37 -19.17 -15.18
N GLN A 33 5.74 -18.14 -15.74
CA GLN A 33 4.39 -17.77 -15.35
C GLN A 33 3.49 -18.94 -15.75
N GLN A 34 3.30 -19.89 -14.84
CA GLN A 34 2.05 -20.63 -14.86
C GLN A 34 0.99 -19.59 -14.53
N GLU A 35 0.01 -19.42 -15.42
CA GLU A 35 -1.20 -18.66 -15.13
C GLU A 35 -1.88 -19.36 -13.96
N ALA A 36 -1.54 -18.93 -12.74
CA ALA A 36 -2.06 -19.55 -11.55
C ALA A 36 -3.55 -19.21 -11.47
N ALA A 37 -4.38 -20.25 -11.47
CA ALA A 37 -5.82 -20.09 -11.30
C ALA A 37 -6.11 -19.54 -9.91
N TRP A 38 -7.02 -18.57 -9.82
CA TRP A 38 -7.43 -17.99 -8.55
C TRP A 38 -8.03 -19.05 -7.63
N SER A 39 -7.50 -19.15 -6.40
CA SER A 39 -8.08 -19.97 -5.34
C SER A 39 -8.68 -19.09 -4.24
N PRO A 40 -9.68 -19.57 -3.47
CA PRO A 40 -10.24 -18.83 -2.33
C PRO A 40 -9.24 -18.50 -1.21
N GLN A 41 -8.11 -19.21 -1.16
CA GLN A 41 -7.02 -19.01 -0.20
C GLN A 41 -5.96 -18.03 -0.71
N SER A 42 -5.97 -17.74 -2.02
CA SER A 42 -5.02 -16.83 -2.65
C SER A 42 -5.22 -15.40 -2.16
N VAL A 43 -4.11 -14.74 -1.79
CA VAL A 43 -4.11 -13.33 -1.36
C VAL A 43 -3.40 -12.51 -2.42
N ARG A 44 -4.18 -11.70 -3.15
CA ARG A 44 -3.69 -10.75 -4.16
C ARG A 44 -2.92 -9.60 -3.54
N THR A 45 -2.15 -8.92 -4.38
CA THR A 45 -1.50 -7.65 -4.04
C THR A 45 -2.50 -6.56 -3.68
N GLY A 46 -2.09 -5.66 -2.80
CA GLY A 46 -2.76 -4.36 -2.65
C GLY A 46 -2.16 -3.32 -3.59
N VAL A 47 -2.67 -2.10 -3.51
CA VAL A 47 -2.13 -0.94 -4.22
C VAL A 47 -1.91 0.22 -3.26
N ILE A 48 -1.09 1.18 -3.68
CA ILE A 48 -1.01 2.49 -3.03
C ILE A 48 -1.81 3.46 -3.89
N ALA A 49 -2.71 4.21 -3.27
CA ALA A 49 -3.48 5.24 -3.93
C ALA A 49 -3.33 6.57 -3.19
N ARG A 50 -3.65 7.67 -3.86
CA ARG A 50 -3.70 9.02 -3.31
C ARG A 50 -5.16 9.45 -3.19
N LYS A 51 -5.59 9.82 -1.99
CA LYS A 51 -6.96 10.29 -1.76
C LYS A 51 -7.14 11.64 -2.43
N LYS A 52 -7.99 11.79 -3.44
CA LYS A 52 -8.19 13.10 -4.11
C LYS A 52 -9.26 13.95 -3.43
N GLY A 53 -10.25 13.31 -2.82
CA GLY A 53 -11.31 13.99 -2.09
C GLY A 53 -12.57 13.14 -1.98
N MET A 54 -13.67 13.78 -1.61
CA MET A 54 -14.98 13.15 -1.51
C MET A 54 -15.99 13.83 -2.42
N THR A 55 -16.83 13.02 -3.05
CA THR A 55 -17.97 13.45 -3.87
C THR A 55 -19.20 12.63 -3.48
N ALA A 56 -20.35 12.93 -4.09
CA ALA A 56 -21.53 12.11 -3.95
C ALA A 56 -22.04 11.70 -5.32
N LEU A 57 -22.40 10.43 -5.48
CA LEU A 57 -23.12 9.94 -6.64
C LEU A 57 -24.54 9.56 -6.25
N TRP A 58 -25.42 9.57 -7.23
CA TRP A 58 -26.79 9.09 -7.07
C TRP A 58 -26.89 7.68 -7.61
N ASP A 59 -27.56 6.84 -6.84
CA ASP A 59 -27.92 5.49 -7.24
C ASP A 59 -29.15 5.52 -8.14
N GLU A 60 -29.41 4.43 -8.88
CA GLU A 60 -30.62 4.29 -9.71
C GLU A 60 -31.90 4.37 -8.86
N THR A 61 -31.80 3.99 -7.59
CA THR A 61 -32.89 4.10 -6.60
C THR A 61 -33.13 5.53 -6.10
N GLY A 62 -32.40 6.53 -6.59
CA GLY A 62 -32.46 7.91 -6.13
C GLY A 62 -31.80 8.15 -4.77
N LYS A 63 -31.01 7.20 -4.25
CA LYS A 63 -30.27 7.37 -3.00
C LYS A 63 -28.94 8.08 -3.24
N ARG A 64 -28.63 9.10 -2.44
CA ARG A 64 -27.33 9.78 -2.45
C ARG A 64 -26.28 8.95 -1.71
N ILE A 65 -25.22 8.55 -2.41
CA ILE A 65 -24.13 7.73 -1.86
C ILE A 65 -22.88 8.61 -1.72
N PRO A 66 -22.32 8.75 -0.50
CA PRO A 66 -21.04 9.42 -0.31
C PRO A 66 -19.89 8.53 -0.78
N ILE A 67 -19.01 9.08 -1.61
CA ILE A 67 -17.91 8.35 -2.24
C ILE A 67 -16.61 9.10 -2.03
N THR A 68 -15.55 8.36 -1.74
CA THR A 68 -14.17 8.86 -1.76
C THR A 68 -13.50 8.46 -3.06
N VAL A 69 -12.83 9.42 -3.70
CA VAL A 69 -12.06 9.20 -4.93
C VAL A 69 -10.60 8.93 -4.56
N LEU A 70 -10.09 7.77 -4.99
CA LEU A 70 -8.70 7.35 -4.80
C LEU A 70 -8.02 7.24 -6.17
N GLN A 71 -6.92 7.96 -6.37
CA GLN A 71 -6.16 7.92 -7.62
C GLN A 71 -4.93 7.01 -7.48
N LEU A 72 -4.72 6.13 -8.44
CA LEU A 72 -3.50 5.33 -8.54
C LEU A 72 -2.51 6.12 -9.40
N GLU A 73 -1.51 6.72 -8.77
CA GLU A 73 -0.44 7.47 -9.45
C GLU A 73 0.79 6.58 -9.60
N ASP A 74 1.06 6.15 -10.84
CA ASP A 74 2.19 5.30 -11.23
C ASP A 74 2.50 4.25 -10.16
N VAL A 75 1.68 3.21 -10.07
CA VAL A 75 1.87 2.15 -9.07
C VAL A 75 2.66 1.02 -9.72
N VAL A 76 3.83 0.68 -9.17
CA VAL A 76 4.73 -0.34 -9.72
C VAL A 76 5.30 -1.23 -8.63
N VAL A 77 5.48 -2.51 -8.95
CA VAL A 77 6.19 -3.48 -8.10
C VAL A 77 7.68 -3.17 -8.11
N THR A 78 8.25 -2.84 -6.95
CA THR A 78 9.65 -2.44 -6.83
C THR A 78 10.57 -3.59 -6.45
N ASP A 79 10.12 -4.48 -5.57
CA ASP A 79 10.94 -5.59 -5.06
C ASP A 79 10.02 -6.77 -4.67
N VAL A 80 10.58 -7.98 -4.73
CA VAL A 80 9.90 -9.24 -4.40
C VAL A 80 10.58 -9.85 -3.19
N ARG A 81 9.83 -10.04 -2.10
CA ARG A 81 10.30 -10.72 -0.88
C ARG A 81 9.98 -12.21 -0.98
N THR A 82 11.03 -13.02 -0.97
CA THR A 82 10.95 -14.49 -0.94
C THR A 82 11.23 -15.05 0.46
N PRO A 83 10.68 -16.22 0.82
CA PRO A 83 10.86 -16.83 2.14
C PRO A 83 12.31 -17.19 2.45
N GLU A 84 13.10 -17.58 1.45
CA GLU A 84 14.52 -17.94 1.62
C GLU A 84 15.37 -16.79 2.17
N LYS A 85 15.06 -15.55 1.77
CA LYS A 85 15.82 -14.35 2.18
C LYS A 85 15.18 -13.59 3.33
N HIS A 86 13.84 -13.58 3.38
CA HIS A 86 13.08 -12.69 4.26
C HIS A 86 12.15 -13.40 5.23
N GLY A 87 11.94 -14.72 5.07
CA GLY A 87 11.05 -15.52 5.92
C GLY A 87 9.56 -15.40 5.60
N TYR A 88 9.17 -14.66 4.55
CA TYR A 88 7.78 -14.54 4.10
C TYR A 88 7.68 -14.13 2.63
N PHE A 89 6.51 -14.39 2.03
CA PHE A 89 6.14 -13.87 0.71
C PHE A 89 5.51 -12.49 0.83
N ALA A 90 6.09 -11.50 0.14
CA ALA A 90 5.51 -10.17 0.02
C ALA A 90 5.97 -9.46 -1.24
N LEU A 91 5.15 -8.52 -1.70
CA LEU A 91 5.49 -7.61 -2.76
C LEU A 91 5.65 -6.21 -2.21
N GLN A 92 6.77 -5.57 -2.53
CA GLN A 92 6.99 -4.17 -2.26
C GLN A 92 6.49 -3.36 -3.44
N ILE A 93 5.59 -2.44 -3.17
CA ILE A 93 4.92 -1.61 -4.17
C ILE A 93 5.31 -0.16 -3.91
N GLY A 94 5.62 0.54 -5.00
CA GLY A 94 5.95 1.96 -4.99
C GLY A 94 4.92 2.77 -5.77
N SER A 95 4.62 3.97 -5.29
CA SER A 95 3.72 4.93 -5.95
C SER A 95 4.34 6.33 -6.02
N THR A 96 3.95 7.07 -7.06
CA THR A 96 4.39 8.43 -7.42
C THR A 96 5.88 8.52 -7.70
N LEU A 97 6.27 9.13 -8.82
CA LEU A 97 7.67 9.34 -9.16
C LEU A 97 8.35 10.32 -8.20
N LYS A 98 9.53 9.95 -7.71
CA LYS A 98 10.36 10.82 -6.86
C LYS A 98 11.60 11.27 -7.63
N LYS A 99 11.84 12.59 -7.67
CA LYS A 99 13.06 13.17 -8.27
C LYS A 99 14.30 12.75 -7.48
N GLU A 100 15.38 12.42 -8.18
CA GLU A 100 16.65 11.96 -7.57
C GLU A 100 17.22 12.96 -6.57
N LYS A 101 17.14 14.26 -6.87
CA LYS A 101 17.62 15.34 -5.97
C LYS A 101 16.96 15.36 -4.58
N ASN A 102 15.78 14.76 -4.44
CA ASN A 102 15.04 14.71 -3.17
C ASN A 102 15.21 13.36 -2.45
N ALA A 103 16.01 12.45 -2.99
CA ALA A 103 16.27 11.12 -2.45
C ALA A 103 17.66 11.02 -1.82
N THR A 104 17.79 10.20 -0.78
CA THR A 104 19.08 9.91 -0.16
C THR A 104 19.84 8.88 -1.00
N LYS A 105 21.18 8.96 -1.00
CA LYS A 105 22.06 8.08 -1.79
C LYS A 105 21.77 6.57 -1.61
N PRO A 106 21.54 6.03 -0.39
CA PRO A 106 21.24 4.61 -0.22
C PRO A 106 19.96 4.17 -0.94
N ILE A 107 18.94 5.03 -0.95
CA ILE A 107 17.68 4.74 -1.65
C ILE A 107 17.93 4.73 -3.16
N ILE A 108 18.67 5.70 -3.69
CA ILE A 108 19.00 5.77 -5.13
C ILE A 108 19.74 4.51 -5.56
N GLU A 109 20.77 4.09 -4.81
CA GLU A 109 21.53 2.88 -5.11
C GLU A 109 20.69 1.60 -5.01
N HIS A 110 19.79 1.53 -4.05
CA HIS A 110 18.84 0.42 -3.93
C HIS A 110 17.94 0.29 -5.16
N PHE A 111 17.33 1.39 -5.62
CA PHE A 111 16.50 1.40 -6.84
C PHE A 111 17.31 1.11 -8.10
N LYS A 112 18.54 1.62 -8.20
CA LYS A 112 19.46 1.33 -9.31
C LYS A 112 19.80 -0.16 -9.41
N LYS A 113 20.01 -0.83 -8.28
CA LYS A 113 20.26 -2.29 -8.24
C LYS A 113 19.05 -3.10 -8.72
N LEU A 114 17.84 -2.62 -8.45
CA LEU A 114 16.58 -3.25 -8.85
C LEU A 114 16.17 -2.90 -10.29
N GLY A 115 16.78 -1.87 -10.90
CA GLY A 115 16.44 -1.42 -12.25
C GLY A 115 15.08 -0.72 -12.36
N VAL A 116 14.53 -0.21 -11.25
CA VAL A 116 13.21 0.45 -11.21
C VAL A 116 13.36 1.95 -10.93
N SER A 117 12.44 2.75 -11.48
CA SER A 117 12.39 4.19 -11.22
C SER A 117 12.09 4.50 -9.75
N LEU A 118 12.66 5.60 -9.22
CA LEU A 118 12.47 6.00 -7.84
C LEU A 118 11.01 6.36 -7.54
N ARG A 119 10.50 5.84 -6.43
CA ARG A 119 9.13 6.07 -5.94
C ARG A 119 9.11 6.86 -4.64
N GLN A 120 8.06 7.65 -4.44
CA GLN A 120 7.92 8.50 -3.26
C GLN A 120 7.45 7.70 -2.05
N LYS A 121 6.45 6.86 -2.23
CA LYS A 121 5.89 6.03 -1.15
C LYS A 121 6.08 4.57 -1.46
N LEU A 122 6.54 3.82 -0.46
CA LEU A 122 6.69 2.37 -0.52
C LEU A 122 5.77 1.71 0.51
N ALA A 123 5.19 0.57 0.14
CA ALA A 123 4.41 -0.27 1.02
C ALA A 123 4.66 -1.73 0.66
N GLU A 124 4.78 -2.58 1.68
CA GLU A 124 4.81 -4.03 1.49
C GLU A 124 3.40 -4.60 1.69
N PHE A 125 3.04 -5.54 0.82
CA PHE A 125 1.83 -6.34 0.92
C PHE A 125 2.20 -7.81 1.01
N ARG A 126 1.68 -8.50 2.02
CA ARG A 126 1.82 -9.95 2.11
C ARG A 126 0.93 -10.60 1.07
N VAL A 127 1.52 -11.50 0.30
CA VAL A 127 0.84 -12.22 -0.79
C VAL A 127 1.14 -13.70 -0.66
N THR A 128 0.31 -14.50 -1.33
CA THR A 128 0.57 -15.92 -1.52
C THR A 128 1.54 -16.14 -2.69
N GLU A 129 2.14 -17.33 -2.78
CA GLU A 129 3.18 -17.66 -3.78
C GLU A 129 2.66 -17.55 -5.23
N ASP A 130 1.40 -17.91 -5.45
CA ASP A 130 0.68 -17.81 -6.71
C ASP A 130 0.40 -16.37 -7.17
N ALA A 131 0.42 -15.40 -6.25
CA ALA A 131 0.15 -13.99 -6.52
C ALA A 131 1.43 -13.14 -6.68
N LEU A 132 2.58 -13.77 -6.91
CA LEU A 132 3.84 -13.08 -7.12
C LEU A 132 3.90 -12.44 -8.52
N LEU A 133 4.40 -11.21 -8.56
CA LEU A 133 4.55 -10.40 -9.76
C LEU A 133 6.03 -10.11 -9.98
N PRO A 134 6.49 -10.03 -11.24
CA PRO A 134 7.86 -9.61 -11.51
C PRO A 134 8.08 -8.15 -11.11
N VAL A 135 9.34 -7.83 -10.80
CA VAL A 135 9.77 -6.46 -10.54
C VAL A 135 9.54 -5.62 -11.81
N GLY A 136 8.96 -4.43 -11.65
CA GLY A 136 8.65 -3.51 -12.75
C GLY A 136 7.23 -3.61 -13.28
N SER A 137 6.42 -4.59 -12.85
CA SER A 137 5.00 -4.66 -13.23
C SER A 137 4.21 -3.43 -12.78
N VAL A 138 3.45 -2.86 -13.70
CA VAL A 138 2.56 -1.71 -13.45
C VAL A 138 1.19 -2.21 -12.96
N LEU A 139 0.64 -1.55 -11.95
CA LEU A 139 -0.68 -1.84 -11.38
C LEU A 139 -1.65 -0.70 -11.71
N ASN A 140 -2.68 -1.03 -12.49
CA ASN A 140 -3.74 -0.09 -12.87
C ASN A 140 -4.97 -0.22 -11.96
N ALA A 141 -5.91 0.71 -12.10
CA ALA A 141 -7.17 0.67 -11.33
C ALA A 141 -8.01 -0.60 -11.62
N ASN A 142 -7.82 -1.20 -12.81
CA ASN A 142 -8.41 -2.49 -13.23
C ASN A 142 -8.08 -3.68 -12.32
N HIS A 143 -7.12 -3.54 -11.41
CA HIS A 143 -6.85 -4.57 -10.40
C HIS A 143 -8.08 -4.85 -9.50
N PHE A 144 -8.92 -3.83 -9.30
CA PHE A 144 -10.16 -3.95 -8.55
C PHE A 144 -11.35 -4.04 -9.50
N VAL A 145 -12.37 -4.77 -9.07
CA VAL A 145 -13.63 -4.88 -9.80
C VAL A 145 -14.71 -4.05 -9.11
N THR A 146 -15.65 -3.51 -9.90
CA THR A 146 -16.84 -2.84 -9.37
C THR A 146 -17.64 -3.79 -8.48
N GLY A 147 -18.14 -3.31 -7.34
CA GLY A 147 -18.85 -4.14 -6.37
C GLY A 147 -17.98 -4.95 -5.40
N GLN A 148 -16.66 -5.01 -5.61
CA GLN A 148 -15.72 -5.67 -4.70
C GLN A 148 -15.63 -4.96 -3.35
N TYR A 149 -15.31 -5.69 -2.28
CA TYR A 149 -14.96 -5.12 -0.97
C TYR A 149 -13.45 -4.96 -0.76
N VAL A 150 -13.05 -3.80 -0.25
CA VAL A 150 -11.65 -3.44 0.02
C VAL A 150 -11.44 -2.96 1.45
N ASP A 151 -10.26 -3.22 1.98
CA ASP A 151 -9.75 -2.62 3.21
C ASP A 151 -8.82 -1.47 2.88
N VAL A 152 -8.99 -0.36 3.58
CA VAL A 152 -8.26 0.88 3.32
C VAL A 152 -7.52 1.31 4.58
N THR A 153 -6.20 1.46 4.47
CA THR A 153 -5.32 1.82 5.59
C THR A 153 -4.58 3.11 5.31
N ALA A 154 -4.69 4.07 6.22
CA ALA A 154 -3.94 5.33 6.16
C ALA A 154 -3.72 5.91 7.55
N PRO A 155 -2.70 6.78 7.73
CA PRO A 155 -2.61 7.65 8.89
C PRO A 155 -3.90 8.46 9.06
N SER A 156 -4.49 8.47 10.25
CA SER A 156 -5.62 9.35 10.53
C SER A 156 -5.18 10.81 10.62
N ILE A 157 -6.11 11.76 10.42
CA ILE A 157 -5.82 13.19 10.58
C ILE A 157 -5.31 13.47 12.00
N GLY A 158 -4.19 14.17 12.10
CA GLY A 158 -3.62 14.61 13.38
C GLY A 158 -4.43 15.74 13.99
N LYS A 159 -4.77 15.63 15.27
CA LYS A 159 -5.53 16.65 16.03
C LYS A 159 -4.70 17.30 17.15
N GLY A 160 -3.38 17.10 17.14
CA GLY A 160 -2.46 17.63 18.15
C GLY A 160 -2.62 16.98 19.52
N PHE A 161 -2.33 17.73 20.59
CA PHE A 161 -2.60 17.33 21.96
C PHE A 161 -4.08 17.54 22.28
N ALA A 162 -4.83 16.45 22.43
CA ALA A 162 -6.26 16.48 22.73
C ALA A 162 -6.53 16.24 24.21
N GLY A 163 -7.41 17.05 24.79
CA GLY A 163 -7.96 16.84 26.13
C GLY A 163 -8.82 15.58 26.23
N VAL A 164 -9.13 15.15 27.46
CA VAL A 164 -9.86 13.91 27.75
C VAL A 164 -11.25 13.85 27.11
N MET A 165 -11.98 14.96 27.09
CA MET A 165 -13.31 15.03 26.49
C MET A 165 -13.25 14.75 24.98
N LYS A 166 -12.34 15.40 24.25
CA LYS A 166 -12.19 15.23 22.79
C LYS A 166 -11.61 13.87 22.40
N ARG A 167 -10.67 13.35 23.19
CA ARG A 167 -9.94 12.10 22.88
C ARG A 167 -10.75 10.85 23.20
N TRP A 168 -11.50 10.87 24.31
CA TRP A 168 -12.17 9.69 24.87
C TRP A 168 -13.68 9.86 25.04
N ASN A 169 -14.25 10.99 24.61
CA ASN A 169 -15.67 11.33 24.78
C ASN A 169 -16.11 11.31 26.26
N PHE A 170 -15.24 11.76 27.18
CA PHE A 170 -15.61 11.91 28.59
C PHE A 170 -16.63 13.04 28.75
N ALA A 171 -17.58 12.84 29.68
CA ALA A 171 -18.51 13.88 30.10
C ALA A 171 -17.78 14.99 30.89
N GLY A 172 -18.32 16.22 30.82
CA GLY A 172 -17.85 17.34 31.63
C GLY A 172 -18.46 17.34 33.03
N GLN A 173 -17.95 18.20 33.90
CA GLN A 173 -18.58 18.52 35.18
C GLN A 173 -19.66 19.61 35.00
N PRO A 174 -20.61 19.78 35.94
CA PRO A 174 -21.63 20.81 35.84
C PRO A 174 -21.02 22.20 35.63
N ALA A 175 -21.69 23.05 34.85
CA ALA A 175 -21.23 24.40 34.55
C ALA A 175 -21.63 25.42 35.63
N SER A 176 -22.89 25.37 36.10
CA SER A 176 -23.48 26.47 36.88
C SER A 176 -23.69 26.17 38.37
N HIS A 177 -23.64 24.91 38.80
CA HIS A 177 -23.89 24.53 40.21
C HIS A 177 -22.60 24.53 41.05
N GLY A 178 -21.90 25.67 41.08
CA GLY A 178 -20.76 25.90 41.99
C GLY A 178 -19.47 25.13 41.67
N ALA A 179 -19.35 24.51 40.49
CA ALA A 179 -18.12 23.84 40.10
C ALA A 179 -17.01 24.86 39.81
N SER A 180 -15.93 24.81 40.60
CA SER A 180 -14.77 25.69 40.40
C SER A 180 -13.74 25.05 39.45
N LEU A 181 -13.50 25.68 38.30
CA LEU A 181 -12.40 25.42 37.34
C LEU A 181 -12.31 23.99 36.74
N SER A 182 -13.22 23.09 37.08
CA SER A 182 -13.13 21.65 36.79
C SER A 182 -14.06 21.17 35.67
N HIS A 183 -14.73 22.08 34.96
CA HIS A 183 -15.73 21.77 33.92
C HIS A 183 -15.25 20.77 32.85
N ARG A 184 -13.95 20.81 32.50
CA ARG A 184 -13.33 19.92 31.50
C ARG A 184 -12.27 18.97 32.08
N SER A 185 -12.22 18.83 33.41
CA SER A 185 -11.29 17.95 34.09
C SER A 185 -11.62 16.47 33.84
N ALA A 186 -10.62 15.59 34.02
CA ALA A 186 -10.78 14.15 33.82
C ALA A 186 -11.50 13.44 34.97
N GLY A 187 -11.76 14.13 36.08
CA GLY A 187 -12.21 13.52 37.33
C GLY A 187 -11.12 12.65 37.98
N SER A 188 -11.55 11.70 38.82
CA SER A 188 -10.62 10.83 39.56
C SER A 188 -9.90 9.83 38.64
N THR A 189 -8.58 9.73 38.80
CA THR A 189 -7.72 8.83 38.03
C THR A 189 -7.50 7.48 38.71
N GLY A 190 -7.73 7.36 40.03
CA GLY A 190 -7.43 6.16 40.81
C GLY A 190 -8.12 6.07 42.19
N GLN A 191 -7.81 5.00 42.92
CA GLN A 191 -8.32 4.72 44.27
C GLN A 191 -7.24 5.02 45.34
N ARG A 192 -7.66 5.21 46.61
CA ARG A 192 -6.77 5.61 47.72
C ARG A 192 -5.84 4.49 48.24
N LYS A 193 -6.39 3.46 48.90
CA LYS A 193 -5.60 2.51 49.73
C LYS A 193 -4.98 1.35 48.97
N TRP A 194 -5.70 0.78 48.02
CA TRP A 194 -5.19 -0.26 47.12
C TRP A 194 -5.82 0.05 45.76
N PRO A 195 -5.07 0.17 44.66
CA PRO A 195 -3.68 -0.21 44.37
C PRO A 195 -2.62 0.91 44.53
N SER A 196 -2.98 2.09 45.07
CA SER A 196 -2.09 3.26 45.28
C SER A 196 -1.25 3.69 44.08
N LYS A 197 -1.72 3.39 42.86
CA LYS A 197 -1.12 3.79 41.59
C LYS A 197 -2.20 3.93 40.52
N VAL A 198 -1.89 4.64 39.44
CA VAL A 198 -2.74 4.65 38.24
C VAL A 198 -2.39 3.43 37.38
N PHE A 199 -3.40 2.67 36.96
CA PHE A 199 -3.19 1.51 36.08
C PHE A 199 -2.67 1.93 34.69
N LYS A 200 -1.82 1.06 34.11
CA LYS A 200 -1.39 1.21 32.71
C LYS A 200 -2.60 1.13 31.79
N GLY A 201 -2.61 1.95 30.74
CA GLY A 201 -3.76 2.03 29.81
C GLY A 201 -4.92 2.90 30.30
N LYS A 202 -4.80 3.58 31.45
CA LYS A 202 -5.79 4.58 31.88
C LYS A 202 -5.92 5.67 30.82
N LYS A 203 -7.16 5.96 30.43
CA LYS A 203 -7.51 7.01 29.46
C LYS A 203 -7.15 8.39 30.03
N MET A 204 -6.24 9.09 29.34
CA MET A 204 -5.78 10.43 29.69
C MET A 204 -5.65 11.31 28.43
N ALA A 205 -5.48 12.62 28.64
CA ALA A 205 -5.15 13.57 27.57
C ALA A 205 -3.83 13.18 26.88
N GLY A 206 -3.66 13.59 25.64
CA GLY A 206 -2.44 13.29 24.89
C GLY A 206 -2.61 13.49 23.40
N ARG A 207 -1.58 13.11 22.64
CA ARG A 207 -1.60 13.19 21.18
C ARG A 207 -2.77 12.35 20.63
N MET A 208 -3.56 12.96 19.75
CA MET A 208 -4.68 12.30 19.07
C MET A 208 -4.47 12.39 17.56
N GLY A 209 -4.61 11.25 16.89
CA GLY A 209 -4.47 11.13 15.44
C GLY A 209 -3.03 11.07 14.95
N GLY A 210 -2.86 10.86 13.64
CA GLY A 210 -1.58 10.48 13.04
C GLY A 210 -1.22 9.00 13.24
N GLU A 211 -2.17 8.20 13.75
CA GLU A 211 -2.03 6.77 13.92
C GLU A 211 -2.49 6.04 12.65
N SER A 212 -1.89 4.89 12.33
CA SER A 212 -2.32 4.09 11.18
C SER A 212 -3.63 3.39 11.50
N VAL A 213 -4.71 3.78 10.81
CA VAL A 213 -6.06 3.21 10.99
C VAL A 213 -6.48 2.49 9.72
N THR A 214 -7.10 1.33 9.89
CA THR A 214 -7.70 0.57 8.79
C THR A 214 -9.22 0.63 8.91
N VAL A 215 -9.87 1.13 7.86
CA VAL A 215 -11.31 0.97 7.66
C VAL A 215 -11.54 -0.26 6.82
N GLN A 216 -12.36 -1.17 7.31
CA GLN A 216 -12.53 -2.49 6.72
C GLN A 216 -13.80 -2.58 5.89
N SER A 217 -13.78 -3.42 4.86
CA SER A 217 -14.97 -3.81 4.09
C SER A 217 -15.72 -2.62 3.45
N LEU A 218 -14.99 -1.71 2.82
CA LEU A 218 -15.57 -0.66 2.00
C LEU A 218 -15.91 -1.20 0.61
N LYS A 219 -17.07 -0.83 0.06
CA LYS A 219 -17.51 -1.29 -1.27
C LYS A 219 -16.93 -0.39 -2.36
N VAL A 220 -16.33 -0.99 -3.38
CA VAL A 220 -15.95 -0.32 -4.63
C VAL A 220 -17.22 -0.06 -5.45
N TYR A 221 -17.47 1.20 -5.78
CA TYR A 221 -18.66 1.61 -6.52
C TYR A 221 -18.40 1.64 -8.03
N LYS A 222 -17.32 2.31 -8.43
CA LYS A 222 -16.92 2.48 -9.83
C LYS A 222 -15.40 2.40 -9.93
N VAL A 223 -14.92 1.89 -11.06
CA VAL A 223 -13.51 1.91 -11.45
C VAL A 223 -13.43 2.66 -12.76
N ASP A 224 -12.48 3.58 -12.88
CA ASP A 224 -12.22 4.35 -14.09
C ASP A 224 -10.76 4.12 -14.51
N THR A 225 -10.61 3.52 -15.68
CA THR A 225 -9.33 3.05 -16.22
C THR A 225 -8.52 4.13 -16.86
N GLU A 226 -9.17 5.06 -17.57
CA GLU A 226 -8.50 6.13 -18.31
C GLU A 226 -7.80 7.08 -17.33
N SER A 227 -8.49 7.42 -16.24
CA SER A 227 -7.97 8.31 -15.20
C SER A 227 -7.29 7.59 -14.03
N ASN A 228 -7.26 6.26 -14.04
CA ASN A 228 -6.80 5.41 -12.93
C ASN A 228 -7.42 5.80 -11.57
N LEU A 229 -8.74 5.99 -11.56
CA LEU A 229 -9.51 6.36 -10.36
C LEU A 229 -10.32 5.17 -9.83
N LEU A 230 -10.30 5.04 -8.51
CA LEU A 230 -11.08 4.07 -7.75
C LEU A 230 -12.08 4.83 -6.88
N TYR A 231 -13.36 4.56 -7.08
CA TYR A 231 -14.45 5.18 -6.32
C TYR A 231 -14.91 4.22 -5.21
N VAL A 232 -14.65 4.59 -3.96
CA VAL A 232 -14.97 3.77 -2.79
C VAL A 232 -16.14 4.40 -2.03
N LYS A 233 -17.15 3.60 -1.70
CA LYS A 233 -18.29 4.03 -0.90
C LYS A 233 -17.87 4.27 0.55
N GLY A 234 -18.15 5.45 1.08
CA GLY A 234 -17.86 5.84 2.46
C GLY A 234 -16.61 6.71 2.60
N SER A 235 -16.11 6.79 3.83
CA SER A 235 -14.98 7.64 4.20
C SER A 235 -13.68 6.86 4.33
N VAL A 236 -12.60 7.48 3.85
CA VAL A 236 -11.24 6.97 3.96
C VAL A 236 -10.47 7.81 4.99
N PRO A 237 -9.70 7.18 5.91
CA PRO A 237 -8.91 7.90 6.88
C PRO A 237 -7.85 8.77 6.20
N GLY A 238 -7.56 9.93 6.79
CA GLY A 238 -6.54 10.85 6.31
C GLY A 238 -7.10 12.13 5.69
N PHE A 239 -6.21 13.10 5.48
CA PHE A 239 -6.51 14.35 4.78
C PHE A 239 -6.52 14.11 3.26
N ASP A 240 -7.04 15.07 2.50
CA ASP A 240 -7.00 14.99 1.04
C ASP A 240 -5.55 15.04 0.57
N ASP A 241 -5.26 14.40 -0.56
CA ASP A 241 -3.94 14.21 -1.15
C ASP A 241 -3.00 13.24 -0.41
N GLN A 242 -3.47 12.60 0.65
CA GLN A 242 -2.68 11.65 1.43
C GLN A 242 -2.54 10.29 0.72
N PHE A 243 -1.38 9.64 0.90
CA PHE A 243 -1.16 8.26 0.51
C PHE A 243 -1.96 7.27 1.38
N VAL A 244 -2.60 6.34 0.71
CA VAL A 244 -3.51 5.36 1.26
C VAL A 244 -3.13 3.97 0.72
N LYS A 245 -3.11 2.96 1.59
CA LYS A 245 -2.94 1.57 1.18
C LYS A 245 -4.31 0.95 0.99
N VAL A 246 -4.58 0.41 -0.19
CA VAL A 246 -5.82 -0.30 -0.52
C VAL A 246 -5.46 -1.76 -0.75
N ARG A 247 -6.24 -2.67 -0.18
CA ARG A 247 -6.09 -4.12 -0.40
C ARG A 247 -7.45 -4.78 -0.41
N ASP A 248 -7.52 -6.01 -0.87
CA ASP A 248 -8.74 -6.82 -0.78
C ASP A 248 -9.17 -6.98 0.69
N ALA A 249 -10.48 -7.01 0.94
CA ALA A 249 -11.01 -7.12 2.29
C ALA A 249 -10.69 -8.48 2.93
N ILE A 250 -10.06 -8.49 4.11
CA ILE A 250 -9.66 -9.74 4.77
C ILE A 250 -10.85 -10.50 5.38
N LYS A 251 -11.87 -9.75 5.84
CA LYS A 251 -13.01 -10.33 6.57
C LYS A 251 -14.00 -11.07 5.66
N LEU A 252 -14.03 -10.73 4.38
CA LEU A 252 -14.92 -11.33 3.39
C LEU A 252 -14.11 -12.25 2.49
N LYS A 253 -14.62 -13.45 2.21
CA LYS A 253 -13.94 -14.46 1.39
C LYS A 253 -14.86 -14.98 0.29
N GLY A 254 -14.27 -15.47 -0.80
CA GLY A 254 -14.98 -16.08 -1.92
C GLY A 254 -16.05 -15.16 -2.51
N GLU A 255 -17.27 -15.68 -2.66
CA GLU A 255 -18.44 -14.99 -3.21
C GLU A 255 -18.88 -13.72 -2.45
N LYS A 256 -18.39 -13.52 -1.22
CA LYS A 256 -18.69 -12.30 -0.45
C LYS A 256 -17.71 -11.16 -0.72
N LEU A 257 -16.53 -11.48 -1.23
CA LEU A 257 -15.48 -10.50 -1.51
C LEU A 257 -15.68 -9.86 -2.88
N PHE A 258 -16.00 -10.69 -3.87
CA PHE A 258 -16.26 -10.31 -5.26
C PHE A 258 -17.75 -10.39 -5.55
N PRO A 259 -18.28 -9.54 -6.45
CA PRO A 259 -19.63 -9.77 -6.96
C PRO A 259 -19.67 -11.10 -7.72
N LYS A 260 -20.82 -11.78 -7.70
CA LYS A 260 -20.99 -13.10 -8.34
C LYS A 260 -20.64 -13.09 -9.84
N GLU A 261 -20.88 -11.96 -10.49
CA GLU A 261 -20.63 -11.75 -11.92
C GLU A 261 -19.15 -11.60 -12.28
N ALA A 262 -18.28 -11.32 -11.30
CA ALA A 262 -16.85 -11.08 -11.54
C ALA A 262 -15.95 -12.16 -10.90
N ILE A 263 -16.44 -13.40 -10.83
CA ILE A 263 -15.65 -14.56 -10.45
C ILE A 263 -15.25 -15.30 -11.74
N PRO A 264 -13.96 -15.56 -12.01
CA PRO A 264 -12.78 -15.24 -11.19
C PRO A 264 -12.35 -13.76 -11.31
N PRO A 265 -11.81 -13.17 -10.23
CA PRO A 265 -11.23 -11.83 -10.30
C PRO A 265 -9.97 -11.83 -11.18
N PRO A 266 -9.55 -10.66 -11.71
CA PRO A 266 -8.28 -10.57 -12.41
C PRO A 266 -7.14 -10.96 -11.44
N PHE A 267 -6.45 -12.05 -11.75
CA PHE A 267 -5.41 -12.67 -10.94
C PHE A 267 -4.21 -13.02 -11.82
N PRO A 268 -2.95 -12.76 -11.38
CA PRO A 268 -2.54 -12.09 -10.14
C PRO A 268 -2.92 -10.59 -10.10
N THR A 269 -3.02 -9.98 -11.28
CA THR A 269 -3.45 -8.58 -11.53
C THR A 269 -4.08 -8.51 -12.92
N ALA A 270 -4.92 -7.51 -13.19
CA ALA A 270 -5.41 -7.28 -14.54
C ALA A 270 -4.26 -6.85 -15.45
N THR A 271 -4.03 -7.56 -16.56
CA THR A 271 -3.10 -7.12 -17.60
C THR A 271 -3.58 -5.78 -18.17
N ALA A 272 -2.63 -4.87 -18.37
CA ALA A 272 -2.90 -3.55 -18.95
C ALA A 272 -3.39 -3.65 -20.40
#